data_AF-A0A914M1M1-F1
#
_entry.id   AF-A0A914M1M1-F1
#
_cell.length_a   1.000
_cell.length_b   1.000
_cell.length_c   1.000
_cell.angle_alpha   90.00
_cell.angle_beta   90.00
_cell.angle_gamma   90.00
#
_symmetry.space_group_name_H-M   'P 1'
#
loop_
_entity.id
_entity.type
_entity.pdbx_description
1 polymer ?
#
loop_
_entity_poly.entity_id
_entity_poly.type
_entity_poly.pdbx_seq_one_letter_code
_entity_poly.pdbx_strand_id
1 'polypeptide(L)'
;MDSGLIKKEEPMDVSSQNGEDHSNKPHVVSTSSGNHRPDSSNSASSRPCTPTNLGAENQRLRMERDRFKEKLRQLAKTDLHEKRKYWTEEQKRKLKHLEEVCEKKIRELQNAKQEEDGLMQEMESIGQAFEELQEQNKKLLEQLREKEEVNLKLMSERIRSTQGQKKIKDEKDLLSKTIQSMENQLAAKMLLCQKLEEKEKILIEQRGTLEHEIRIREQHNESLKKKACEFSQLSTDLKLRLERLDVQFNELRENVIKKASTHEADANKIKRLEEEKSSMKRKLDRAKKMEKLENVDQVIQEENRILRESLTCPSCKVRRKNAILEKCHHVFCFECIRQRYDNRRRKCPKCNAAFGANDYHRIYLE
;
A
#
# COMPACT_ATOMS: atom_id res chain seq x y z
N MET A 1 29.55 44.85 20.10
CA MET A 1 30.89 44.70 20.70
C MET A 1 31.87 45.32 19.73
N ASP A 2 32.85 46.04 20.28
CA ASP A 2 33.86 46.89 19.62
C ASP A 2 33.34 48.08 18.79
N SER A 3 33.64 49.35 19.10
CA SER A 3 34.92 50.03 19.47
C SER A 3 35.85 50.17 18.25
N GLY A 4 36.30 51.36 17.83
CA GLY A 4 36.03 52.73 18.27
C GLY A 4 37.06 53.72 17.66
N LEU A 5 36.86 55.04 17.86
CA LEU A 5 37.76 56.15 17.49
C LEU A 5 37.85 56.43 15.95
N ILE A 6 37.99 57.66 15.45
CA ILE A 6 38.97 58.70 15.81
C ILE A 6 38.42 60.15 15.74
N LYS A 7 38.74 60.92 16.80
CA LYS A 7 38.96 62.38 16.98
C LYS A 7 38.04 63.45 16.34
N LYS A 8 37.55 64.33 17.23
CA LYS A 8 37.33 65.77 17.00
C LYS A 8 38.66 66.54 17.05
N GLU A 9 38.77 67.65 16.32
CA GLU A 9 39.61 68.80 16.69
C GLU A 9 38.84 70.13 16.44
N GLU A 10 39.04 71.06 17.36
CA GLU A 10 38.62 72.48 17.46
C GLU A 10 39.80 73.17 18.21
N PRO A 11 39.90 74.52 18.30
CA PRO A 11 39.32 75.61 17.51
C PRO A 11 40.40 76.64 17.08
N MET A 12 40.03 77.81 16.52
CA MET A 12 40.30 79.11 17.18
C MET A 12 39.74 80.35 16.44
N ASP A 13 39.39 81.34 17.26
CA ASP A 13 38.87 82.68 16.99
C ASP A 13 40.00 83.69 16.75
N VAL A 14 39.82 84.65 15.83
CA VAL A 14 40.37 86.03 15.95
C VAL A 14 39.41 87.07 15.31
N SER A 15 38.48 87.59 16.11
CA SER A 15 38.28 89.01 16.42
C SER A 15 38.66 90.13 15.39
N SER A 16 37.64 90.93 15.05
CA SER A 16 37.56 92.41 15.26
C SER A 16 38.34 93.47 14.45
N GLN A 17 37.54 94.50 14.09
CA GLN A 17 37.77 95.97 14.18
C GLN A 17 38.47 96.77 13.06
N ASN A 18 37.69 97.75 12.57
CA ASN A 18 37.95 99.19 12.39
C ASN A 18 39.34 99.72 11.97
N GLY A 19 39.33 100.61 10.98
CA GLY A 19 40.40 101.57 10.70
C GLY A 19 39.90 102.73 9.86
N GLU A 20 39.71 103.90 10.47
CA GLU A 20 39.42 105.16 9.78
C GLU A 20 40.73 105.86 9.34
N ASP A 21 40.55 106.86 8.46
CA ASP A 21 41.13 108.21 8.58
C ASP A 21 42.37 108.63 7.75
N HIS A 22 42.37 109.95 7.50
CA HIS A 22 43.38 110.90 7.01
C HIS A 22 43.71 110.90 5.50
N SER A 23 43.50 112.00 4.74
CA SER A 23 43.82 113.43 4.90
C SER A 23 45.26 113.82 4.55
N ASN A 24 45.47 114.54 3.44
CA ASN A 24 46.21 115.82 3.46
C ASN A 24 46.18 116.66 2.18
N LYS A 25 46.08 118.00 2.36
CA LYS A 25 46.62 119.04 1.48
C LYS A 25 48.04 119.43 1.98
N PRO A 26 48.86 120.12 1.18
CA PRO A 26 49.00 121.60 1.28
C PRO A 26 49.09 122.24 -0.14
N HIS A 27 49.07 123.55 -0.44
CA HIS A 27 49.34 124.83 0.25
C HIS A 27 50.83 125.29 0.28
N VAL A 28 51.20 126.58 0.09
CA VAL A 28 50.77 127.66 -0.85
C VAL A 28 51.74 128.86 -0.68
N VAL A 29 51.81 129.82 -1.63
CA VAL A 29 52.74 131.00 -1.67
C VAL A 29 54.23 130.54 -1.91
N SER A 30 55.21 131.29 -2.47
CA SER A 30 55.43 132.75 -2.52
C SER A 30 56.32 133.27 -3.67
N THR A 31 56.05 134.51 -4.07
CA THR A 31 56.97 135.64 -4.39
C THR A 31 58.43 135.51 -3.87
N SER A 32 59.51 136.12 -4.38
CA SER A 32 59.82 137.17 -5.37
C SER A 32 61.29 137.61 -5.14
N SER A 33 62.03 138.14 -6.12
CA SER A 33 63.22 139.05 -6.05
C SER A 33 64.11 138.85 -7.29
N GLY A 34 64.89 139.80 -7.81
CA GLY A 34 65.04 141.22 -7.48
C GLY A 34 66.28 141.84 -8.20
N ASN A 35 66.11 143.02 -8.79
CA ASN A 35 67.09 144.06 -9.19
C ASN A 35 68.57 143.72 -9.53
N HIS A 36 69.07 144.30 -10.63
CA HIS A 36 70.26 145.16 -10.57
C HIS A 36 70.24 146.35 -11.58
N ARG A 37 70.57 147.53 -11.05
CA ARG A 37 71.10 148.76 -11.67
C ARG A 37 72.21 149.23 -10.70
N PRO A 38 73.30 149.87 -11.15
CA PRO A 38 73.29 151.33 -11.42
C PRO A 38 74.26 151.68 -12.60
N ASP A 39 74.79 152.88 -12.87
CA ASP A 39 74.72 154.20 -12.21
C ASP A 39 74.91 155.39 -13.21
N SER A 40 75.00 156.62 -12.71
CA SER A 40 74.96 157.90 -13.46
C SER A 40 76.25 158.75 -13.32
N SER A 41 76.52 159.63 -14.31
CA SER A 41 77.40 160.85 -14.32
C SER A 41 77.70 161.20 -15.80
N ASN A 42 78.13 162.37 -16.30
CA ASN A 42 78.35 163.76 -15.85
C ASN A 42 78.34 164.65 -17.14
N SER A 43 78.42 165.99 -17.21
CA SER A 43 78.48 167.11 -16.23
C SER A 43 77.92 168.42 -16.88
N ALA A 44 78.48 169.60 -16.59
CA ALA A 44 77.97 170.95 -16.91
C ALA A 44 78.81 171.79 -17.90
N SER A 45 78.22 172.88 -18.44
CA SER A 45 78.79 174.27 -18.65
C SER A 45 77.91 175.01 -19.69
N SER A 46 77.24 176.16 -19.53
CA SER A 46 77.41 177.47 -18.85
C SER A 46 77.88 178.65 -19.74
N ARG A 47 76.96 179.63 -19.95
CA ARG A 47 77.14 181.07 -20.31
C ARG A 47 77.50 181.47 -21.78
N PRO A 48 77.30 182.75 -22.21
CA PRO A 48 76.19 183.69 -21.92
C PRO A 48 75.65 184.46 -23.16
N CYS A 49 74.65 185.32 -22.92
CA CYS A 49 73.90 186.20 -23.85
C CYS A 49 74.67 186.98 -24.94
N THR A 50 73.98 187.29 -26.06
CA THR A 50 73.63 188.67 -26.48
C THR A 50 72.62 188.66 -27.66
N PRO A 51 71.88 189.76 -27.95
CA PRO A 51 70.59 189.66 -28.67
C PRO A 51 70.62 190.10 -30.14
N THR A 52 69.87 189.41 -31.02
CA THR A 52 68.77 189.97 -31.86
C THR A 52 68.15 188.89 -32.80
N ASN A 53 66.86 189.06 -33.17
CA ASN A 53 66.11 188.27 -34.18
C ASN A 53 65.81 186.77 -33.91
N LEU A 54 65.10 186.48 -32.81
CA LEU A 54 64.61 185.13 -32.41
C LEU A 54 63.40 184.56 -33.19
N GLY A 55 62.90 185.23 -34.23
CA GLY A 55 61.63 184.89 -34.90
C GLY A 55 61.68 183.63 -35.79
N ALA A 56 62.64 183.56 -36.71
CA ALA A 56 62.67 182.52 -37.75
C ALA A 56 63.09 181.13 -37.24
N GLU A 57 63.99 181.09 -36.25
CA GLU A 57 64.59 179.85 -35.76
C GLU A 57 63.63 179.04 -34.86
N ASN A 58 62.79 179.74 -34.07
CA ASN A 58 61.73 179.13 -33.28
C ASN A 58 60.69 178.37 -34.14
N GLN A 59 60.44 178.82 -35.38
CA GLN A 59 59.45 178.20 -36.25
C GLN A 59 59.97 176.92 -36.91
N ARG A 60 61.28 176.85 -37.23
CA ARG A 60 61.94 175.59 -37.67
C ARG A 60 61.92 174.52 -36.57
N LEU A 61 62.37 174.87 -35.35
CA LEU A 61 62.43 173.95 -34.22
C LEU A 61 61.05 173.41 -33.82
N ARG A 62 59.98 174.19 -33.96
CA ARG A 62 58.60 173.70 -33.77
C ARG A 62 58.19 172.66 -34.82
N MET A 63 58.48 172.88 -36.10
CA MET A 63 58.16 171.91 -37.16
C MET A 63 58.97 170.61 -37.05
N GLU A 64 60.23 170.67 -36.61
CA GLU A 64 61.01 169.46 -36.31
C GLU A 64 60.45 168.71 -35.10
N ARG A 65 60.18 169.41 -33.98
CA ARG A 65 59.56 168.81 -32.79
C ARG A 65 58.25 168.10 -33.13
N ASP A 66 57.42 168.68 -33.98
CA ASP A 66 56.12 168.12 -34.31
C ASP A 66 56.24 166.95 -35.33
N ARG A 67 57.24 166.98 -36.24
CA ARG A 67 57.64 165.79 -37.03
C ARG A 67 58.13 164.63 -36.14
N PHE A 68 58.94 164.90 -35.12
CA PHE A 68 59.42 163.87 -34.20
C PHE A 68 58.28 163.30 -33.34
N LYS A 69 57.35 164.15 -32.88
CA LYS A 69 56.13 163.68 -32.17
C LYS A 69 55.26 162.79 -33.04
N GLU A 70 55.10 163.08 -34.33
CA GLU A 70 54.30 162.23 -35.21
C GLU A 70 55.01 160.90 -35.52
N LYS A 71 56.34 160.89 -35.70
CA LYS A 71 57.13 159.65 -35.77
C LYS A 71 57.00 158.80 -34.50
N LEU A 72 57.06 159.41 -33.32
CA LEU A 72 56.86 158.71 -32.04
C LEU A 72 55.44 158.13 -31.92
N ARG A 73 54.40 158.83 -32.43
CA ARG A 73 53.03 158.30 -32.48
C ARG A 73 52.88 157.14 -33.46
N GLN A 74 53.57 157.17 -34.61
CA GLN A 74 53.59 156.04 -35.55
C GLN A 74 54.33 154.82 -34.96
N LEU A 75 55.48 155.03 -34.31
CA LEU A 75 56.22 153.98 -33.60
C LEU A 75 55.41 153.39 -32.45
N ALA A 76 54.72 154.20 -31.65
CA ALA A 76 53.84 153.71 -30.60
C ALA A 76 52.63 152.93 -31.15
N LYS A 77 52.05 153.36 -32.28
CA LYS A 77 50.96 152.63 -32.95
C LYS A 77 51.41 151.30 -33.55
N THR A 78 52.60 151.24 -34.13
CA THR A 78 53.19 150.00 -34.67
C THR A 78 53.54 149.03 -33.55
N ASP A 79 54.23 149.47 -32.50
CA ASP A 79 54.53 148.66 -31.31
C ASP A 79 53.25 148.14 -30.61
N LEU A 80 52.18 148.95 -30.50
CA LEU A 80 50.91 148.48 -29.95
C LEU A 80 50.19 147.48 -30.89
N HIS A 81 50.33 147.64 -32.20
CA HIS A 81 49.77 146.73 -33.19
C HIS A 81 50.56 145.41 -33.26
N GLU A 82 51.88 145.46 -33.13
CA GLU A 82 52.77 144.30 -33.02
C GLU A 82 52.55 143.56 -31.71
N LYS A 83 52.43 144.25 -30.56
CA LYS A 83 52.04 143.61 -29.29
C LYS A 83 50.65 142.98 -29.37
N ARG A 84 49.67 143.62 -30.02
CA ARG A 84 48.34 143.03 -30.26
C ARG A 84 48.40 141.82 -31.21
N LYS A 85 49.22 141.88 -32.26
CA LYS A 85 49.46 140.75 -33.19
C LYS A 85 50.14 139.59 -32.47
N TYR A 86 51.24 139.85 -31.77
CA TYR A 86 51.95 138.86 -30.96
C TYR A 86 51.04 138.19 -29.94
N TRP A 87 50.25 138.97 -29.18
CA TRP A 87 49.30 138.42 -28.21
C TRP A 87 48.18 137.61 -28.88
N THR A 88 47.64 138.07 -30.02
CA THR A 88 46.63 137.28 -30.76
C THR A 88 47.23 136.05 -31.47
N GLU A 89 48.50 136.06 -31.86
CA GLU A 89 49.22 134.87 -32.35
C GLU A 89 49.54 133.90 -31.22
N GLU A 90 49.94 134.37 -30.05
CA GLU A 90 50.17 133.54 -28.86
C GLU A 90 48.87 132.87 -28.41
N GLN A 91 47.76 133.61 -28.37
CA GLN A 91 46.44 133.03 -28.08
C GLN A 91 45.97 132.09 -29.18
N LYS A 92 46.26 132.35 -30.47
CA LYS A 92 46.01 131.38 -31.56
C LYS A 92 46.87 130.13 -31.45
N ARG A 93 48.13 130.23 -31.01
CA ARG A 93 48.99 129.06 -30.74
C ARG A 93 48.46 128.24 -29.55
N LYS A 94 48.00 128.90 -28.48
CA LYS A 94 47.34 128.23 -27.34
C LYS A 94 46.03 127.57 -27.75
N LEU A 95 45.20 128.24 -28.56
CA LEU A 95 43.97 127.68 -29.10
C LEU A 95 44.26 126.45 -29.96
N LYS A 96 45.19 126.55 -30.92
CA LYS A 96 45.64 125.40 -31.73
C LYS A 96 46.19 124.25 -30.90
N HIS A 97 46.99 124.54 -29.88
CA HIS A 97 47.52 123.49 -29.01
C HIS A 97 46.41 122.81 -28.20
N LEU A 98 45.41 123.57 -27.73
CA LEU A 98 44.22 123.01 -27.06
C LEU A 98 43.33 122.24 -28.05
N GLU A 99 43.20 122.68 -29.30
CA GLU A 99 42.51 121.96 -30.39
C GLU A 99 43.22 120.63 -30.68
N GLU A 100 44.55 120.63 -30.88
CA GLU A 100 45.38 119.43 -31.07
C GLU A 100 45.29 118.45 -29.88
N VAL A 101 45.28 118.97 -28.64
CA VAL A 101 45.11 118.16 -27.41
C VAL A 101 43.69 117.59 -27.33
N CYS A 102 42.66 118.38 -27.66
CA CYS A 102 41.29 117.90 -27.74
C CYS A 102 41.11 116.84 -28.82
N GLU A 103 41.66 117.02 -30.03
CA GLU A 103 41.65 116.01 -31.10
C GLU A 103 42.41 114.73 -30.71
N LYS A 104 43.52 114.84 -29.98
CA LYS A 104 44.23 113.69 -29.43
C LYS A 104 43.37 112.96 -28.41
N LYS A 105 42.71 113.69 -27.50
CA LYS A 105 41.81 113.12 -26.49
C LYS A 105 40.53 112.51 -27.08
N ILE A 106 39.99 113.08 -28.15
CA ILE A 106 38.88 112.51 -28.93
C ILE A 106 39.31 111.18 -29.55
N ARG A 107 40.50 111.12 -30.16
CA ARG A 107 41.06 109.86 -30.70
C ARG A 107 41.34 108.81 -29.62
N GLU A 108 41.91 109.21 -28.48
CA GLU A 108 42.11 108.32 -27.34
C GLU A 108 40.76 107.77 -26.82
N LEU A 109 39.72 108.60 -26.73
CA LEU A 109 38.34 108.17 -26.38
C LEU A 109 37.71 107.26 -27.45
N GLN A 110 37.97 107.49 -28.74
CA GLN A 110 37.47 106.63 -29.82
C GLN A 110 38.15 105.25 -29.80
N ASN A 111 39.46 105.19 -29.58
CA ASN A 111 40.19 103.93 -29.45
C ASN A 111 39.72 103.16 -28.21
N ALA A 112 39.63 103.82 -27.05
CA ALA A 112 39.14 103.19 -25.83
C ALA A 112 37.71 102.64 -25.97
N LYS A 113 36.85 103.33 -26.71
CA LYS A 113 35.51 102.81 -27.07
C LYS A 113 35.56 101.60 -28.00
N GLN A 114 36.45 101.59 -28.99
CA GLN A 114 36.61 100.42 -29.86
C GLN A 114 37.17 99.20 -29.11
N GLU A 115 38.05 99.42 -28.15
CA GLU A 115 38.55 98.38 -27.23
C GLU A 115 37.43 97.89 -26.29
N GLU A 116 36.61 98.80 -25.74
CA GLU A 116 35.41 98.47 -24.93
C GLU A 116 34.38 97.67 -25.74
N ASP A 117 34.02 98.12 -26.95
CA ASP A 117 33.09 97.44 -27.86
C ASP A 117 33.63 96.05 -28.27
N GLY A 118 34.95 95.92 -28.47
CA GLY A 118 35.61 94.64 -28.76
C GLY A 118 35.57 93.67 -27.58
N LEU A 119 35.88 94.14 -26.36
CA LEU A 119 35.78 93.35 -25.14
C LEU A 119 34.34 92.93 -24.82
N MET A 120 33.36 93.78 -25.13
CA MET A 120 31.93 93.43 -25.05
C MET A 120 31.57 92.29 -26.00
N GLN A 121 32.03 92.32 -27.25
CA GLN A 121 31.83 91.24 -28.22
C GLN A 121 32.53 89.93 -27.80
N GLU A 122 33.75 90.01 -27.25
CA GLU A 122 34.43 88.83 -26.69
C GLU A 122 33.67 88.26 -25.49
N MET A 123 33.15 89.11 -24.59
CA MET A 123 32.33 88.69 -23.46
C MET A 123 31.02 88.03 -23.91
N GLU A 124 30.34 88.58 -24.91
CA GLU A 124 29.13 87.98 -25.52
C GLU A 124 29.44 86.62 -26.16
N SER A 125 30.55 86.50 -26.88
CA SER A 125 30.99 85.24 -27.51
C SER A 125 31.34 84.17 -26.48
N ILE A 126 32.07 84.53 -25.40
CA ILE A 126 32.39 83.64 -24.28
C ILE A 126 31.12 83.24 -23.54
N GLY A 127 30.18 84.17 -23.34
CA GLY A 127 28.86 83.91 -22.75
C GLY A 127 28.07 82.86 -23.53
N GLN A 128 27.95 83.02 -24.85
CA GLN A 128 27.28 82.05 -25.72
C GLN A 128 27.94 80.68 -25.68
N ALA A 129 29.27 80.61 -25.78
CA ALA A 129 30.01 79.33 -25.70
C ALA A 129 29.85 78.65 -24.33
N PHE A 130 29.72 79.41 -23.25
CA PHE A 130 29.47 78.89 -21.91
C PHE A 130 28.03 78.41 -21.73
N GLU A 131 27.04 79.13 -22.25
CA GLU A 131 25.63 78.68 -22.29
C GLU A 131 25.47 77.40 -23.10
N GLU A 132 26.09 77.30 -24.28
CA GLU A 132 26.14 76.08 -25.09
C GLU A 132 26.78 74.92 -24.32
N LEU A 133 27.88 75.14 -23.61
CA LEU A 133 28.54 74.11 -22.80
C LEU A 133 27.69 73.68 -21.59
N GLN A 134 26.96 74.59 -20.94
CA GLN A 134 26.01 74.24 -19.89
C GLN A 134 24.85 73.40 -20.44
N GLU A 135 24.28 73.81 -21.57
CA GLU A 135 23.20 73.12 -22.27
C GLU A 135 23.64 71.71 -22.73
N GLN A 136 24.88 71.56 -23.22
CA GLN A 136 25.48 70.25 -23.54
C GLN A 136 25.69 69.39 -22.29
N ASN A 137 26.25 69.94 -21.21
CA ASN A 137 26.44 69.21 -19.94
C ASN A 137 25.11 68.74 -19.36
N LYS A 138 24.08 69.58 -19.40
CA LYS A 138 22.71 69.24 -18.98
C LYS A 138 22.14 68.08 -19.81
N LYS A 139 22.31 68.09 -21.13
CA LYS A 139 21.91 67.00 -22.03
C LYS A 139 22.67 65.70 -21.73
N LEU A 140 23.97 65.77 -21.45
CA LEU A 140 24.77 64.59 -21.08
C LEU A 140 24.36 63.99 -19.73
N LEU A 141 24.06 64.83 -18.73
CA LEU A 141 23.55 64.38 -17.43
C LEU A 141 22.19 63.69 -17.55
N GLU A 142 21.28 64.22 -18.38
CA GLU A 142 19.97 63.62 -18.58
C GLU A 142 20.09 62.28 -19.35
N GLN A 143 20.91 62.20 -20.40
CA GLN A 143 21.21 60.94 -21.08
C GLN A 143 21.86 59.90 -20.15
N LEU A 144 22.64 60.32 -19.15
CA LEU A 144 23.21 59.41 -18.17
C LEU A 144 22.11 58.82 -17.27
N ARG A 145 21.20 59.67 -16.77
CA ARG A 145 20.03 59.24 -15.97
C ARG A 145 19.11 58.31 -16.74
N GLU A 146 18.78 58.64 -17.98
CA GLU A 146 17.96 57.77 -18.85
C GLU A 146 18.60 56.38 -19.02
N LYS A 147 19.92 56.32 -19.24
CA LYS A 147 20.67 55.06 -19.33
C LYS A 147 20.68 54.30 -18.01
N GLU A 148 20.83 54.97 -16.88
CA GLU A 148 20.76 54.36 -15.55
C GLU A 148 19.36 53.78 -15.28
N GLU A 149 18.29 54.52 -15.59
CA GLU A 149 16.92 54.01 -15.48
C GLU A 149 16.66 52.78 -16.36
N VAL A 150 17.10 52.81 -17.63
CA VAL A 150 16.96 51.67 -18.54
C VAL A 150 17.76 50.46 -18.03
N ASN A 151 18.97 50.68 -17.51
CA ASN A 151 19.79 49.61 -16.93
C ASN A 151 19.13 49.00 -15.68
N LEU A 152 18.58 49.82 -14.78
CA LEU A 152 17.82 49.36 -13.61
C LEU A 152 16.57 48.56 -14.02
N LYS A 153 15.82 49.02 -15.04
CA LYS A 153 14.67 48.30 -15.60
C LYS A 153 15.10 46.93 -16.15
N LEU A 154 16.14 46.88 -16.99
CA LEU A 154 16.70 45.63 -17.56
C LEU A 154 17.27 44.68 -16.50
N MET A 155 17.98 45.18 -15.47
CA MET A 155 18.41 44.39 -14.32
C MET A 155 17.22 43.75 -13.61
N SER A 156 16.15 44.53 -13.37
CA SER A 156 14.95 44.03 -12.69
C SER A 156 14.22 42.96 -13.51
N GLU A 157 14.15 43.11 -14.84
CA GLU A 157 13.57 42.13 -15.75
C GLU A 157 14.41 40.85 -15.85
N ARG A 158 15.73 40.99 -15.94
CA ARG A 158 16.67 39.85 -15.89
C ARG A 158 16.51 39.05 -14.59
N ILE A 159 16.38 39.72 -13.44
CA ILE A 159 16.14 39.05 -12.16
C ILE A 159 14.78 38.32 -12.16
N ARG A 160 13.70 39.00 -12.57
CA ARG A 160 12.36 38.40 -12.68
C ARG A 160 12.34 37.17 -13.61
N SER A 161 12.94 37.30 -14.79
CA SER A 161 13.06 36.22 -15.78
C SER A 161 13.86 35.04 -15.25
N THR A 162 15.02 35.29 -14.63
CA THR A 162 15.87 34.23 -14.04
C THR A 162 15.13 33.49 -12.90
N GLN A 163 14.40 34.21 -12.04
CA GLN A 163 13.58 33.60 -10.99
C GLN A 163 12.41 32.78 -11.57
N GLY A 164 11.76 33.28 -12.63
CA GLY A 164 10.69 32.55 -13.34
C GLY A 164 11.19 31.26 -13.99
N GLN A 165 12.32 31.33 -14.71
CA GLN A 165 12.98 30.15 -15.29
C GLN A 165 13.35 29.11 -14.24
N LYS A 166 13.85 29.54 -13.07
CA LYS A 166 14.15 28.63 -11.96
C LYS A 166 12.88 27.91 -11.47
N LYS A 167 11.80 28.65 -11.19
CA LYS A 167 10.52 28.07 -10.74
C LYS A 167 9.97 27.05 -11.75
N ILE A 168 9.93 27.40 -13.04
CA ILE A 168 9.47 26.50 -14.10
C ILE A 168 10.33 25.23 -14.18
N LYS A 169 11.64 25.35 -13.97
CA LYS A 169 12.54 24.18 -13.91
C LYS A 169 12.26 23.31 -12.68
N ASP A 170 12.15 23.91 -11.50
CA ASP A 170 11.87 23.19 -10.24
C ASP A 170 10.50 22.47 -10.31
N GLU A 171 9.48 23.10 -10.91
CA GLU A 171 8.16 22.52 -11.19
C GLU A 171 8.23 21.37 -12.22
N LYS A 172 8.97 21.54 -13.31
CA LYS A 172 9.20 20.49 -14.31
C LYS A 172 9.91 19.27 -13.70
N ASP A 173 10.93 19.49 -12.88
CA ASP A 173 11.68 18.43 -12.22
C ASP A 173 10.81 17.70 -11.17
N LEU A 174 9.87 18.41 -10.52
CA LEU A 174 8.87 17.80 -9.64
C LEU A 174 7.84 16.96 -10.42
N LEU A 175 7.29 17.49 -11.53
CA LEU A 175 6.37 16.77 -12.41
C LEU A 175 7.01 15.52 -13.03
N SER A 176 8.29 15.60 -13.42
CA SER A 176 9.02 14.44 -13.94
C SER A 176 9.14 13.32 -12.89
N LYS A 177 9.32 13.68 -11.60
CA LYS A 177 9.37 12.70 -10.50
C LYS A 177 8.01 12.09 -10.19
N THR A 178 6.92 12.87 -10.28
CA THR A 178 5.57 12.33 -10.06
C THR A 178 5.15 11.41 -11.21
N ILE A 179 5.47 11.75 -12.46
CA ILE A 179 5.28 10.87 -13.63
C ILE A 179 6.03 9.55 -13.42
N GLN A 180 7.33 9.59 -13.12
CA GLN A 180 8.12 8.37 -12.90
C GLN A 180 7.60 7.51 -11.74
N SER A 181 7.09 8.14 -10.68
CA SER A 181 6.43 7.43 -9.57
C SER A 181 5.14 6.73 -10.02
N MET A 182 4.32 7.40 -10.84
CA MET A 182 3.09 6.83 -11.40
C MET A 182 3.38 5.70 -12.39
N GLU A 183 4.41 5.82 -13.24
CA GLU A 183 4.86 4.77 -14.15
C GLU A 183 5.32 3.52 -13.39
N ASN A 184 6.11 3.68 -12.32
CA ASN A 184 6.52 2.59 -11.44
C ASN A 184 5.32 1.90 -10.77
N GLN A 185 4.32 2.68 -10.31
CA GLN A 185 3.09 2.13 -9.75
C GLN A 185 2.27 1.38 -10.81
N LEU A 186 2.15 1.92 -12.02
CA LEU A 186 1.44 1.27 -13.13
C LEU A 186 2.10 -0.06 -13.51
N ALA A 187 3.43 -0.10 -13.65
CA ALA A 187 4.17 -1.32 -13.92
C ALA A 187 3.97 -2.38 -12.81
N ALA A 188 3.99 -1.97 -11.53
CA ALA A 188 3.71 -2.87 -10.41
C ALA A 188 2.26 -3.40 -10.42
N LYS A 189 1.28 -2.59 -10.83
CA LYS A 189 -0.13 -3.01 -10.99
C LYS A 189 -0.31 -3.96 -12.19
N MET A 190 0.34 -3.70 -13.32
CA MET A 190 0.32 -4.60 -14.49
C MET A 190 0.89 -5.98 -14.14
N LEU A 191 2.02 -6.04 -13.43
CA LEU A 191 2.60 -7.30 -12.96
C LEU A 191 1.68 -8.04 -11.97
N LEU A 192 0.91 -7.31 -11.14
CA LEU A 192 -0.08 -7.90 -10.26
C LEU A 192 -1.26 -8.49 -11.06
N CYS A 193 -1.77 -7.78 -12.08
CA CYS A 193 -2.82 -8.30 -12.96
C CYS A 193 -2.40 -9.59 -13.66
N GLN A 194 -1.20 -9.63 -14.26
CA GLN A 194 -0.65 -10.85 -14.89
C GLN A 194 -0.62 -12.04 -13.91
N LYS A 195 -0.15 -11.83 -12.67
CA LYS A 195 -0.13 -12.87 -11.63
C LYS A 195 -1.52 -13.30 -11.16
N LEU A 196 -2.54 -12.45 -11.30
CA LEU A 196 -3.93 -12.81 -11.00
C LEU A 196 -4.55 -13.60 -12.16
N GLU A 197 -4.30 -13.20 -13.41
CA GLU A 197 -4.72 -13.95 -14.61
C GLU A 197 -4.10 -15.36 -14.67
N GLU A 198 -2.82 -15.51 -14.31
CA GLU A 198 -2.17 -16.82 -14.18
C GLU A 198 -2.83 -17.70 -13.12
N LYS A 199 -3.14 -17.13 -11.95
CA LYS A 199 -3.87 -17.84 -10.88
C LYS A 199 -5.29 -18.20 -11.29
N GLU A 200 -5.98 -17.32 -12.00
CA GLU A 200 -7.33 -17.58 -12.51
C GLU A 200 -7.33 -18.74 -13.50
N LYS A 201 -6.37 -18.80 -14.44
CA LYS A 201 -6.20 -19.93 -15.36
C LYS A 201 -6.01 -21.25 -14.61
N ILE A 202 -5.12 -21.29 -13.60
CA ILE A 202 -4.88 -22.48 -12.77
C ILE A 202 -6.16 -22.89 -12.02
N LEU A 203 -6.90 -21.94 -11.45
CA LEU A 203 -8.15 -22.22 -10.74
C LEU A 203 -9.26 -22.72 -11.67
N ILE A 204 -9.34 -22.21 -12.90
CA ILE A 204 -10.28 -22.70 -13.93
C ILE A 204 -9.95 -24.14 -14.32
N GLU A 205 -8.67 -24.47 -14.50
CA GLU A 205 -8.21 -25.83 -14.80
C GLU A 205 -8.54 -26.81 -13.64
N GLN A 206 -8.21 -26.42 -12.40
CA GLN A 206 -8.54 -27.19 -11.20
C GLN A 206 -10.05 -27.39 -11.01
N ARG A 207 -10.86 -26.38 -11.34
CA ARG A 207 -12.32 -26.51 -11.33
C ARG A 207 -12.77 -27.53 -12.38
N GLY A 208 -12.21 -27.48 -13.59
CA GLY A 208 -12.49 -28.44 -14.66
C GLY A 208 -12.15 -29.89 -14.29
N THR A 209 -11.03 -30.13 -13.59
CA THR A 209 -10.69 -31.47 -13.09
C THR A 209 -11.66 -31.96 -12.03
N LEU A 210 -12.02 -31.11 -11.06
CA LEU A 210 -13.00 -31.46 -10.01
C LEU A 210 -14.41 -31.71 -10.60
N GLU A 211 -14.85 -30.90 -11.56
CA GLU A 211 -16.10 -31.11 -12.31
C GLU A 211 -16.09 -32.44 -13.09
N HIS A 212 -14.92 -32.91 -13.56
CA HIS A 212 -14.80 -34.22 -14.20
C HIS A 212 -14.85 -35.37 -13.19
N GLU A 213 -14.13 -35.26 -12.06
CA GLU A 213 -14.17 -36.23 -10.98
C GLU A 213 -15.58 -36.41 -10.39
N ILE A 214 -16.30 -35.31 -10.16
CA ILE A 214 -17.69 -35.34 -9.68
C ILE A 214 -18.56 -36.15 -10.65
N ARG A 215 -18.49 -35.88 -11.96
CA ARG A 215 -19.26 -36.63 -12.97
C ARG A 215 -18.96 -38.13 -12.96
N ILE A 216 -17.70 -38.53 -12.80
CA ILE A 216 -17.32 -39.95 -12.67
C ILE A 216 -17.90 -40.56 -11.39
N ARG A 217 -17.82 -39.83 -10.26
CA ARG A 217 -18.37 -40.28 -8.97
C ARG A 217 -19.89 -40.42 -9.01
N GLU A 218 -20.59 -39.51 -9.67
CA GLU A 218 -22.04 -39.56 -9.89
C GLU A 218 -22.45 -40.78 -10.71
N GLN A 219 -21.81 -41.01 -11.86
CA GLN A 219 -22.04 -42.19 -12.71
C GLN A 219 -21.80 -43.50 -11.94
N HIS A 220 -20.73 -43.56 -11.15
CA HIS A 220 -20.44 -44.73 -10.32
C HIS A 220 -21.50 -44.94 -9.23
N ASN A 221 -21.93 -43.87 -8.56
CA ASN A 221 -22.98 -43.91 -7.53
C ASN A 221 -24.32 -44.36 -8.13
N GLU A 222 -24.68 -43.89 -9.33
CA GLU A 222 -25.88 -44.35 -10.04
C GLU A 222 -25.81 -45.85 -10.39
N SER A 223 -24.64 -46.34 -10.84
CA SER A 223 -24.42 -47.77 -11.08
C SER A 223 -24.57 -48.61 -9.80
N LEU A 224 -24.03 -48.13 -8.67
CA LEU A 224 -24.20 -48.79 -7.36
C LEU A 224 -25.66 -48.79 -6.90
N LYS A 225 -26.40 -47.70 -7.09
CA LYS A 225 -27.84 -47.61 -6.79
C LYS A 225 -28.66 -48.61 -7.61
N LYS A 226 -28.37 -48.75 -8.90
CA LYS A 226 -29.00 -49.75 -9.78
C LYS A 226 -28.78 -51.18 -9.26
N LYS A 227 -27.53 -51.55 -8.98
CA LYS A 227 -27.17 -52.86 -8.39
C LYS A 227 -27.81 -53.09 -7.02
N ALA A 228 -27.90 -52.07 -6.16
CA ALA A 228 -28.56 -52.18 -4.87
C ALA A 228 -30.07 -52.45 -5.02
N CYS A 229 -30.73 -51.82 -6.01
CA CYS A 229 -32.12 -52.09 -6.36
C CYS A 229 -32.30 -53.53 -6.87
N GLU A 230 -31.45 -53.98 -7.80
CA GLU A 230 -31.45 -55.35 -8.34
C GLU A 230 -31.30 -56.41 -7.22
N PHE A 231 -30.34 -56.24 -6.31
CA PHE A 231 -30.17 -57.14 -5.16
C PHE A 231 -31.33 -57.08 -4.17
N SER A 232 -31.97 -55.92 -3.99
CA SER A 232 -33.17 -55.79 -3.16
C SER A 232 -34.34 -56.57 -3.76
N GLN A 233 -34.57 -56.44 -5.07
CA GLN A 233 -35.61 -57.17 -5.81
C GLN A 233 -35.36 -58.69 -5.77
N LEU A 234 -34.12 -59.12 -6.04
CA LEU A 234 -33.75 -60.54 -5.95
C LEU A 234 -33.94 -61.10 -4.53
N SER A 235 -33.65 -60.31 -3.49
CA SER A 235 -33.88 -60.68 -2.10
C SER A 235 -35.37 -60.87 -1.80
N THR A 236 -36.25 -59.98 -2.30
CA THR A 236 -37.70 -60.13 -2.15
C THR A 236 -38.23 -61.34 -2.92
N ASP A 237 -37.77 -61.58 -4.14
CA ASP A 237 -38.20 -62.73 -4.96
C ASP A 237 -37.79 -64.07 -4.34
N LEU A 238 -36.57 -64.15 -3.79
CA LEU A 238 -36.08 -65.32 -3.08
C LEU A 238 -36.87 -65.59 -1.78
N LYS A 239 -37.25 -64.55 -1.03
CA LYS A 239 -38.14 -64.69 0.14
C LYS A 239 -39.51 -65.22 -0.26
N LEU A 240 -40.16 -64.61 -1.25
CA LEU A 240 -41.46 -65.07 -1.78
C LEU A 240 -41.40 -66.48 -2.38
N ARG A 241 -40.23 -66.92 -2.86
CA ARG A 241 -40.02 -68.31 -3.31
C ARG A 241 -39.83 -69.26 -2.13
N LEU A 242 -39.12 -68.85 -1.09
CA LEU A 242 -38.93 -69.63 0.14
C LEU A 242 -40.26 -69.82 0.88
N GLU A 243 -41.06 -68.76 1.04
CA GLU A 243 -42.41 -68.82 1.62
C GLU A 243 -43.32 -69.79 0.85
N ARG A 244 -43.31 -69.74 -0.49
CA ARG A 244 -44.06 -70.70 -1.33
C ARG A 244 -43.60 -72.15 -1.15
N LEU A 245 -42.28 -72.37 -1.02
CA LEU A 245 -41.74 -73.71 -0.77
C LEU A 245 -42.05 -74.20 0.65
N ASP A 246 -42.09 -73.32 1.65
CA ASP A 246 -42.47 -73.66 3.03
C ASP A 246 -43.94 -74.08 3.13
N VAL A 247 -44.84 -73.36 2.46
CA VAL A 247 -46.26 -73.75 2.35
C VAL A 247 -46.38 -75.14 1.69
N GLN A 248 -45.74 -75.35 0.53
CA GLN A 248 -45.75 -76.66 -0.15
C GLN A 248 -45.15 -77.79 0.71
N PHE A 249 -44.08 -77.50 1.45
CA PHE A 249 -43.46 -78.46 2.36
C PHE A 249 -44.40 -78.83 3.51
N ASN A 250 -45.08 -77.85 4.10
CA ASN A 250 -46.05 -78.09 5.17
C ASN A 250 -47.29 -78.85 4.68
N GLU A 251 -47.82 -78.54 3.49
CA GLU A 251 -48.88 -79.31 2.83
C GLU A 251 -48.47 -80.77 2.58
N LEU A 252 -47.27 -81.01 2.03
CA LEU A 252 -46.74 -82.35 1.80
C LEU A 252 -46.54 -83.09 3.13
N ARG A 253 -46.03 -82.43 4.16
CA ARG A 253 -45.84 -82.98 5.51
C ARG A 253 -47.17 -83.40 6.13
N GLU A 254 -48.20 -82.54 6.06
CA GLU A 254 -49.56 -82.91 6.49
C GLU A 254 -50.10 -84.10 5.71
N ASN A 255 -49.93 -84.12 4.39
CA ASN A 255 -50.40 -85.22 3.54
C ASN A 255 -49.68 -86.54 3.85
N VAL A 256 -48.39 -86.50 4.20
CA VAL A 256 -47.64 -87.67 4.69
C VAL A 256 -48.19 -88.14 6.04
N ILE A 257 -48.46 -87.23 6.99
CA ILE A 257 -49.06 -87.58 8.29
C ILE A 257 -50.46 -88.21 8.11
N LYS A 258 -51.31 -87.62 7.26
CA LYS A 258 -52.65 -88.14 6.93
C LYS A 258 -52.58 -89.52 6.25
N LYS A 259 -51.59 -89.76 5.37
CA LYS A 259 -51.37 -91.07 4.75
C LYS A 259 -50.79 -92.10 5.72
N ALA A 260 -49.93 -91.69 6.65
CA ALA A 260 -49.39 -92.58 7.67
C ALA A 260 -50.50 -93.06 8.64
N SER A 261 -51.37 -92.15 9.10
CA SER A 261 -52.47 -92.51 10.01
C SER A 261 -53.55 -93.37 9.34
N THR A 262 -53.89 -93.12 8.06
CA THR A 262 -54.79 -94.03 7.32
C THR A 262 -54.15 -95.39 7.07
N HIS A 263 -52.86 -95.44 6.72
CA HIS A 263 -52.15 -96.71 6.56
C HIS A 263 -52.06 -97.50 7.88
N GLU A 264 -51.86 -96.83 9.01
CA GLU A 264 -51.90 -97.47 10.33
C GLU A 264 -53.32 -97.99 10.67
N ALA A 265 -54.36 -97.22 10.38
CA ALA A 265 -55.74 -97.65 10.57
C ALA A 265 -56.08 -98.88 9.70
N ASP A 266 -55.66 -98.89 8.44
CA ASP A 266 -55.82 -100.02 7.53
C ASP A 266 -54.99 -101.23 7.96
N ALA A 267 -53.75 -101.04 8.41
CA ALA A 267 -52.92 -102.12 8.96
C ALA A 267 -53.57 -102.75 10.21
N ASN A 268 -54.14 -101.94 11.09
CA ASN A 268 -54.89 -102.42 12.26
C ASN A 268 -56.21 -103.11 11.87
N LYS A 269 -56.88 -102.67 10.80
CA LYS A 269 -58.06 -103.32 10.23
C LYS A 269 -57.71 -104.67 9.59
N ILE A 270 -56.59 -104.76 8.87
CA ILE A 270 -56.05 -106.01 8.31
C ILE A 270 -55.77 -107.01 9.43
N LYS A 271 -55.07 -106.60 10.51
CA LYS A 271 -54.82 -107.48 11.67
C LYS A 271 -56.11 -108.06 12.26
N ARG A 272 -57.16 -107.25 12.47
CA ARG A 272 -58.47 -107.71 12.94
C ARG A 272 -59.12 -108.71 11.98
N LEU A 273 -59.11 -108.43 10.67
CA LEU A 273 -59.64 -109.34 9.65
C LEU A 273 -58.83 -110.64 9.54
N GLU A 274 -57.52 -110.61 9.81
CA GLU A 274 -56.67 -111.80 9.91
C GLU A 274 -56.95 -112.63 11.16
N GLU A 275 -57.19 -111.98 12.31
CA GLU A 275 -57.65 -112.63 13.54
C GLU A 275 -59.01 -113.31 13.32
N GLU A 276 -59.99 -112.62 12.74
CA GLU A 276 -61.30 -113.16 12.36
C GLU A 276 -61.16 -114.34 11.38
N LYS A 277 -60.37 -114.20 10.32
CA LYS A 277 -60.05 -115.26 9.35
C LYS A 277 -59.41 -116.48 10.04
N SER A 278 -58.51 -116.26 11.00
CA SER A 278 -57.89 -117.35 11.78
C SER A 278 -58.90 -118.05 12.69
N SER A 279 -59.83 -117.30 13.30
CA SER A 279 -60.93 -117.81 14.12
C SER A 279 -61.90 -118.66 13.30
N MET A 280 -62.31 -118.16 12.12
CA MET A 280 -63.18 -118.89 11.20
C MET A 280 -62.51 -120.13 10.60
N LYS A 281 -61.20 -120.08 10.29
CA LYS A 281 -60.42 -121.29 9.93
C LYS A 281 -60.44 -122.33 11.06
N ARG A 282 -60.15 -121.93 12.30
CA ARG A 282 -60.22 -122.84 13.47
C ARG A 282 -61.61 -123.46 13.67
N LYS A 283 -62.70 -122.73 13.37
CA LYS A 283 -64.07 -123.28 13.39
C LYS A 283 -64.29 -124.30 12.26
N LEU A 284 -63.82 -124.01 11.04
CA LEU A 284 -63.89 -124.92 9.89
C LEU A 284 -63.10 -126.22 10.14
N ASP A 285 -61.90 -126.13 10.70
CA ASP A 285 -61.05 -127.30 11.00
C ASP A 285 -61.65 -128.17 12.11
N ARG A 286 -62.36 -127.56 13.08
CA ARG A 286 -63.14 -128.31 14.09
C ARG A 286 -64.30 -129.07 13.45
N ALA A 287 -65.05 -128.44 12.54
CA ALA A 287 -66.14 -129.11 11.82
C ALA A 287 -65.62 -130.31 11.02
N LYS A 288 -64.52 -130.14 10.26
CA LYS A 288 -63.88 -131.23 9.50
C LYS A 288 -63.33 -132.37 10.36
N LYS A 289 -62.95 -132.10 11.62
CA LYS A 289 -62.50 -133.16 12.56
C LYS A 289 -63.64 -134.00 13.12
N MET A 290 -64.86 -133.47 13.19
CA MET A 290 -66.03 -134.21 13.67
C MET A 290 -66.53 -135.26 12.67
N GLU A 291 -66.09 -135.21 11.42
CA GLU A 291 -66.53 -136.08 10.32
C GLU A 291 -65.71 -137.37 10.17
N LYS A 292 -64.66 -137.60 10.99
CA LYS A 292 -63.60 -138.57 10.63
C LYS A 292 -62.86 -139.26 11.80
N LEU A 293 -63.57 -139.99 12.68
CA LEU A 293 -62.95 -140.80 13.75
C LEU A 293 -63.63 -142.18 13.95
N GLU A 294 -62.91 -143.26 13.61
CA GLU A 294 -63.34 -144.67 13.71
C GLU A 294 -62.42 -145.52 14.64
N ASN A 295 -61.91 -144.97 15.76
CA ASN A 295 -60.93 -145.69 16.60
C ASN A 295 -61.25 -145.61 18.11
N VAL A 296 -62.12 -146.49 18.59
CA VAL A 296 -62.46 -146.64 20.03
C VAL A 296 -61.78 -147.87 20.67
N ASP A 297 -61.62 -148.98 19.94
CA ASP A 297 -61.17 -150.26 20.50
C ASP A 297 -59.72 -150.28 21.02
N GLN A 298 -58.82 -149.48 20.45
CA GLN A 298 -57.41 -149.48 20.87
C GLN A 298 -57.19 -148.90 22.28
N VAL A 299 -58.07 -148.00 22.73
CA VAL A 299 -57.94 -147.36 24.06
C VAL A 299 -58.32 -148.35 25.17
N ILE A 300 -59.37 -149.14 24.95
CA ILE A 300 -59.91 -150.09 25.94
C ILE A 300 -58.93 -151.26 26.19
N GLN A 301 -58.19 -151.70 25.16
CA GLN A 301 -57.22 -152.80 25.30
C GLN A 301 -55.99 -152.43 26.14
N GLU A 302 -55.45 -151.22 25.97
CA GLU A 302 -54.29 -150.75 26.73
C GLU A 302 -54.63 -150.51 28.22
N GLU A 303 -55.82 -149.96 28.50
CA GLU A 303 -56.29 -149.75 29.87
C GLU A 303 -56.48 -151.09 30.63
N ASN A 304 -56.99 -152.12 29.95
CA ASN A 304 -57.11 -153.47 30.52
C ASN A 304 -55.73 -154.09 30.88
N ARG A 305 -54.68 -153.78 30.10
CA ARG A 305 -53.30 -154.24 30.37
C ARG A 305 -52.76 -153.64 31.66
N ILE A 306 -52.91 -152.33 31.84
CA ILE A 306 -52.42 -151.60 33.02
C ILE A 306 -53.09 -152.09 34.31
N LEU A 307 -54.42 -152.31 34.28
CA LEU A 307 -55.17 -152.84 35.42
C LEU A 307 -54.72 -154.25 35.83
N ARG A 308 -54.42 -155.13 34.86
CA ARG A 308 -53.91 -156.49 35.13
C ARG A 308 -52.51 -156.48 35.77
N GLU A 309 -51.62 -155.60 35.32
CA GLU A 309 -50.29 -155.47 35.92
C GLU A 309 -50.37 -154.91 37.36
N SER A 310 -51.25 -153.91 37.59
CA SER A 310 -51.49 -153.33 38.91
C SER A 310 -51.88 -154.36 39.98
N LEU A 311 -52.69 -155.37 39.64
CA LEU A 311 -53.15 -156.39 40.60
C LEU A 311 -52.17 -157.54 40.83
N THR A 312 -51.04 -157.57 40.12
CA THR A 312 -50.08 -158.68 40.16
C THR A 312 -48.96 -158.44 41.18
N CYS A 313 -48.53 -159.48 41.90
CA CYS A 313 -47.53 -159.40 42.96
C CYS A 313 -46.16 -158.98 42.40
N PRO A 314 -45.60 -157.81 42.80
CA PRO A 314 -44.36 -157.32 42.22
C PRO A 314 -43.12 -158.16 42.59
N SER A 315 -43.21 -159.06 43.58
CA SER A 315 -42.09 -159.94 43.97
C SER A 315 -42.01 -161.25 43.18
N CYS A 316 -43.05 -161.63 42.41
CA CYS A 316 -42.99 -162.81 41.53
C CYS A 316 -43.56 -162.58 40.13
N LYS A 317 -44.29 -161.48 39.89
CA LYS A 317 -44.97 -161.12 38.64
C LYS A 317 -45.93 -162.17 38.05
N VAL A 318 -46.29 -163.20 38.81
CA VAL A 318 -47.17 -164.30 38.37
C VAL A 318 -48.47 -164.38 39.17
N ARG A 319 -48.40 -164.34 40.50
CA ARG A 319 -49.58 -164.44 41.38
C ARG A 319 -50.19 -163.07 41.67
N ARG A 320 -51.51 -162.98 41.86
CA ARG A 320 -52.18 -161.76 42.33
C ARG A 320 -51.74 -161.37 43.74
N LYS A 321 -51.84 -160.07 44.04
CA LYS A 321 -51.67 -159.49 45.38
C LYS A 321 -52.76 -160.04 46.33
N ASN A 322 -52.36 -160.61 47.47
CA ASN A 322 -53.26 -161.16 48.49
C ASN A 322 -52.63 -161.23 49.91
N ALA A 323 -51.60 -160.44 50.19
CA ALA A 323 -51.04 -160.26 51.53
C ALA A 323 -50.43 -158.87 51.71
N ILE A 324 -50.69 -158.25 52.86
CA ILE A 324 -50.16 -156.93 53.24
C ILE A 324 -49.13 -157.07 54.36
N LEU A 325 -48.06 -156.27 54.29
CA LEU A 325 -47.14 -156.07 55.41
C LEU A 325 -47.59 -154.85 56.22
N GLU A 326 -48.05 -155.06 57.45
CA GLU A 326 -48.70 -154.02 58.27
C GLU A 326 -47.77 -152.83 58.55
N LYS A 327 -46.51 -153.10 58.91
CA LYS A 327 -45.50 -152.05 59.18
C LYS A 327 -45.17 -151.10 58.04
N CYS A 328 -45.52 -151.44 56.79
CA CYS A 328 -45.23 -150.57 55.64
C CYS A 328 -46.32 -150.56 54.55
N HIS A 329 -47.49 -151.12 54.85
CA HIS A 329 -48.68 -151.25 54.00
C HIS A 329 -48.42 -151.74 52.55
N HIS A 330 -47.33 -152.47 52.32
CA HIS A 330 -46.96 -152.95 50.99
C HIS A 330 -47.58 -154.32 50.72
N VAL A 331 -48.25 -154.44 49.57
CA VAL A 331 -49.04 -155.62 49.20
C VAL A 331 -48.30 -156.49 48.18
N PHE A 332 -48.23 -157.79 48.47
CA PHE A 332 -47.62 -158.85 47.66
C PHE A 332 -48.54 -160.08 47.64
N CYS A 333 -48.10 -161.21 47.09
CA CYS A 333 -48.77 -162.50 47.31
C CYS A 333 -48.25 -163.16 48.59
N PHE A 334 -49.13 -163.82 49.33
CA PHE A 334 -48.85 -164.46 50.62
C PHE A 334 -47.66 -165.41 50.57
N GLU A 335 -47.55 -166.22 49.50
CA GLU A 335 -46.42 -167.14 49.29
C GLU A 335 -45.05 -166.44 49.25
N CYS A 336 -44.93 -165.26 48.63
CA CYS A 336 -43.65 -164.56 48.56
C CYS A 336 -43.24 -163.93 49.90
N ILE A 337 -44.21 -163.53 50.73
CA ILE A 337 -43.95 -163.02 52.07
C ILE A 337 -43.62 -164.16 53.03
N ARG A 338 -44.41 -165.24 53.01
CA ARG A 338 -44.16 -166.46 53.80
C ARG A 338 -42.78 -167.05 53.49
N GLN A 339 -42.45 -167.25 52.21
CA GLN A 339 -41.14 -167.79 51.80
C GLN A 339 -39.97 -166.90 52.25
N ARG A 340 -40.14 -165.57 52.29
CA ARG A 340 -39.12 -164.65 52.85
C ARG A 340 -39.03 -164.73 54.37
N TYR A 341 -40.15 -164.89 55.06
CA TYR A 341 -40.20 -165.05 56.50
C TYR A 341 -39.50 -166.35 56.96
N ASP A 342 -39.82 -167.45 56.28
CA ASP A 342 -39.28 -168.80 56.54
C ASP A 342 -37.77 -168.85 56.26
N ASN A 343 -37.32 -168.28 55.14
CA ASN A 343 -35.89 -168.15 54.80
C ASN A 343 -35.13 -167.09 55.64
N ARG A 344 -35.69 -166.62 56.75
CA ARG A 344 -35.16 -165.57 57.65
C ARG A 344 -34.83 -164.22 56.97
N ARG A 345 -35.20 -164.01 55.71
CA ARG A 345 -35.03 -162.75 54.94
C ARG A 345 -36.20 -161.79 55.22
N ARG A 346 -36.40 -161.51 56.52
CA ARG A 346 -37.54 -160.80 57.13
C ARG A 346 -37.56 -159.28 56.89
N LYS A 347 -37.40 -158.88 55.61
CA LYS A 347 -37.46 -157.48 55.15
C LYS A 347 -38.36 -157.34 53.92
N CYS A 348 -39.16 -156.28 53.90
CA CYS A 348 -40.12 -155.97 52.83
C CYS A 348 -39.44 -155.92 51.45
N PRO A 349 -39.95 -156.60 50.42
CA PRO A 349 -39.38 -156.57 49.07
C PRO A 349 -39.27 -155.17 48.43
N LYS A 350 -40.11 -154.20 48.83
CA LYS A 350 -40.21 -152.87 48.20
C LYS A 350 -39.52 -151.75 48.98
N CYS A 351 -39.58 -151.74 50.31
CA CYS A 351 -38.99 -150.69 51.14
C CYS A 351 -37.96 -151.19 52.18
N ASN A 352 -37.62 -152.48 52.17
CA ASN A 352 -36.64 -153.10 53.07
C ASN A 352 -36.94 -153.01 54.58
N ALA A 353 -38.11 -152.48 54.98
CA ALA A 353 -38.58 -152.45 56.37
C ALA A 353 -38.67 -153.88 56.96
N ALA A 354 -38.20 -154.05 58.20
CA ALA A 354 -38.21 -155.35 58.87
C ALA A 354 -39.64 -155.74 59.32
N PHE A 355 -40.01 -157.01 59.16
CA PHE A 355 -41.31 -157.54 59.55
C PHE A 355 -41.18 -158.90 60.26
N GLY A 356 -41.89 -159.06 61.37
CA GLY A 356 -41.96 -160.24 62.22
C GLY A 356 -43.13 -161.16 61.87
N ALA A 357 -43.45 -162.10 62.77
CA ALA A 357 -44.51 -163.10 62.57
C ALA A 357 -45.90 -162.45 62.43
N ASN A 358 -46.16 -161.45 63.27
CA ASN A 358 -47.47 -160.80 63.40
C ASN A 358 -47.61 -159.59 62.46
N ASP A 359 -46.59 -159.27 61.65
CA ASP A 359 -46.56 -158.05 60.82
C ASP A 359 -47.00 -158.33 59.36
N TYR A 360 -47.54 -159.50 59.05
CA TYR A 360 -48.04 -159.83 57.71
C TYR A 360 -49.36 -160.61 57.74
N HIS A 361 -50.35 -160.07 57.02
CA HIS A 361 -51.72 -160.57 57.03
C HIS A 361 -52.19 -160.89 55.61
N ARG A 362 -52.97 -161.96 55.44
CA ARG A 362 -53.61 -162.29 54.16
C ARG A 362 -54.78 -161.33 53.94
N ILE A 363 -54.88 -160.77 52.74
CA ILE A 363 -56.01 -159.95 52.31
C ILE A 363 -56.64 -160.55 51.07
N TYR A 364 -57.94 -160.35 50.90
CA TYR A 364 -58.68 -160.69 49.70
C TYR A 364 -59.05 -159.39 49.00
N LEU A 365 -58.69 -159.27 47.72
CA LEU A 365 -59.08 -158.19 46.84
C LEU A 365 -60.15 -158.77 45.92
N GLU A 366 -61.36 -158.23 45.99
CA GLU A 366 -62.45 -158.53 45.05
C GLU A 366 -62.24 -157.79 43.72
#